data_AF-A0A2E5M2M9-F1
#
_entry.id   AF-A0A2E5M2M9-F1
#
_cell.length_a   1.000
_cell.length_b   1.000
_cell.length_c   1.000
_cell.angle_alpha   90.00
_cell.angle_beta   90.00
_cell.angle_gamma   90.00
#
_symmetry.space_group_name_H-M   'P 1'
#
loop_
_entity.id
_entity.type
_entity.pdbx_description
1 polymer ?
#
loop_
_entity_poly.entity_id
_entity_poly.type
_entity_poly.pdbx_seq_one_letter_code
_entity_poly.pdbx_strand_id
1 'polypeptide(L)'
;MCYVGGGEGLEYLAAVFFSDSKQNTASPPVRWWRIRPALQRLGSDADLLVLDLDFPLHWFTRWFVGSVPVLSVPRWLKQSIAVRAQSWEDMWTNIRRKTRNEAKRFISKFDLKFDLVPGAAWGPEFYRTLYRPSVHKRFGSQGVIVDESLFVAECSKGEIARVSSDGRVLAAVLLHVDKDTLRLKWFGSSTEELDADRVKGASDALDLETLRIAVKRGLNELDMGHCRPQLDDGVLRYKQKWGAAIRRGKVPKGLFQIVAPRHSSACASALANNPFAILEHGRLVSRLWVSSVGATDHELEAVLRRYAVPGLSQLKVFADNRFTGVDGQEAGALEVPTQFIPLRSTDDALRCFMQG
;
A
#
# COMPACT_ATOMS: atom_id res chain seq x y z
N MET A 1 -17.93 -6.11 -13.26
CA MET A 1 -16.67 -5.47 -13.73
C MET A 1 -16.13 -6.26 -14.91
N CYS A 2 -15.56 -5.58 -15.89
CA CYS A 2 -14.72 -6.20 -16.91
C CYS A 2 -13.24 -5.97 -16.57
N TYR A 3 -12.40 -7.00 -16.68
CA TYR A 3 -10.96 -6.91 -16.47
C TYR A 3 -10.20 -7.33 -17.73
N VAL A 4 -9.20 -6.53 -18.11
CA VAL A 4 -8.32 -6.80 -19.24
C VAL A 4 -6.87 -6.66 -18.79
N GLY A 5 -6.11 -7.76 -18.77
CA GLY A 5 -4.69 -7.74 -18.41
C GLY A 5 -4.10 -9.12 -18.19
N GLY A 6 -2.94 -9.18 -17.53
CA GLY A 6 -2.19 -10.41 -17.26
C GLY A 6 -2.78 -11.33 -16.18
N GLY A 7 -3.81 -10.88 -15.47
CA GLY A 7 -4.51 -11.66 -14.44
C GLY A 7 -3.95 -11.48 -13.02
N GLU A 8 -2.71 -11.02 -12.86
CA GLU A 8 -2.06 -10.86 -11.54
C GLU A 8 -2.84 -9.93 -10.58
N GLY A 9 -3.50 -8.91 -11.12
CA GLY A 9 -4.31 -7.97 -10.34
C GLY A 9 -5.77 -8.39 -10.17
N LEU A 10 -6.26 -9.38 -10.92
CA LEU A 10 -7.68 -9.69 -11.01
C LEU A 10 -8.27 -10.08 -9.66
N GLU A 11 -7.67 -11.04 -8.98
CA GLU A 11 -8.19 -11.55 -7.71
C GLU A 11 -8.21 -10.47 -6.64
N TYR A 12 -7.15 -9.64 -6.59
CA TYR A 12 -7.09 -8.48 -5.71
C TYR A 12 -8.24 -7.50 -6.01
N LEU A 13 -8.38 -7.07 -7.27
CA LEU A 13 -9.42 -6.10 -7.65
C LEU A 13 -10.83 -6.68 -7.48
N ALA A 14 -11.02 -7.98 -7.70
CA ALA A 14 -12.27 -8.67 -7.44
C ALA A 14 -12.62 -8.65 -5.95
N ALA A 15 -11.65 -8.95 -5.06
CA ALA A 15 -11.86 -8.85 -3.62
C ALA A 15 -12.15 -7.42 -3.15
N VAL A 16 -11.57 -6.43 -3.83
CA VAL A 16 -11.76 -5.00 -3.54
C VAL A 16 -13.14 -4.50 -3.97
N PHE A 17 -13.58 -4.85 -5.17
CA PHE A 17 -14.83 -4.31 -5.73
C PHE A 17 -16.06 -5.21 -5.54
N PHE A 18 -15.88 -6.51 -5.27
CA PHE A 18 -16.96 -7.51 -5.27
C PHE A 18 -16.86 -8.47 -4.09
N SER A 19 -16.91 -7.95 -2.87
CA SER A 19 -16.96 -8.78 -1.64
C SER A 19 -18.09 -9.82 -1.68
N ASP A 20 -19.21 -9.53 -2.36
CA ASP A 20 -20.45 -10.30 -2.26
C ASP A 20 -21.04 -10.85 -3.57
N SER A 21 -20.41 -10.64 -4.75
CA SER A 21 -20.95 -11.17 -6.03
C SER A 21 -19.91 -11.81 -6.95
N LYS A 22 -20.26 -12.99 -7.50
CA LYS A 22 -19.34 -13.93 -8.17
C LYS A 22 -19.30 -13.86 -9.71
N GLN A 23 -19.86 -12.82 -10.35
CA GLN A 23 -19.79 -12.74 -11.81
C GLN A 23 -18.55 -11.98 -12.26
N ASN A 24 -17.42 -12.68 -12.27
CA ASN A 24 -16.17 -12.21 -12.85
C ASN A 24 -15.96 -12.87 -14.22
N THR A 25 -16.03 -12.09 -15.29
CA THR A 25 -15.57 -12.55 -16.60
C THR A 25 -14.13 -12.04 -16.79
N ALA A 26 -13.16 -12.93 -16.59
CA ALA A 26 -11.79 -12.66 -16.99
C ALA A 26 -11.66 -12.86 -18.50
N SER A 27 -11.22 -11.84 -19.22
CA SER A 27 -10.80 -12.04 -20.60
C SER A 27 -9.40 -12.67 -20.60
N PRO A 28 -9.10 -13.65 -21.49
CA PRO A 28 -7.73 -14.11 -21.68
C PRO A 28 -6.82 -12.92 -22.06
N PRO A 29 -5.49 -13.04 -21.87
CA PRO A 29 -4.55 -11.98 -22.23
C PRO A 29 -4.79 -11.48 -23.65
N VAL A 30 -5.19 -10.21 -23.76
CA VAL A 30 -5.50 -9.60 -25.05
C VAL A 30 -4.22 -8.98 -25.61
N ARG A 31 -3.85 -9.35 -26.84
CA ARG A 31 -2.73 -8.68 -27.54
C ARG A 31 -3.03 -7.18 -27.64
N TRP A 32 -2.03 -6.32 -27.46
CA TRP A 32 -2.26 -4.87 -27.26
C TRP A 32 -3.10 -4.21 -28.38
N TRP A 33 -2.92 -4.61 -29.64
CA TRP A 33 -3.70 -4.10 -30.77
C TRP A 33 -5.17 -4.55 -30.79
N ARG A 34 -5.51 -5.59 -30.01
CA ARG A 34 -6.87 -6.09 -29.81
C ARG A 34 -7.55 -5.50 -28.57
N ILE A 35 -6.85 -4.71 -27.75
CA ILE A 35 -7.45 -4.08 -26.56
C ILE A 35 -8.66 -3.23 -26.99
N ARG A 36 -8.50 -2.29 -27.92
CA ARG A 36 -9.61 -1.41 -28.33
C ARG A 36 -10.85 -2.15 -28.84
N PRO A 37 -10.76 -3.12 -29.79
CA PRO A 37 -11.91 -3.94 -30.17
C PRO A 37 -12.51 -4.73 -29.02
N ALA A 38 -11.69 -5.27 -28.11
CA ALA A 38 -12.18 -5.96 -26.92
C ALA A 38 -12.94 -5.01 -25.98
N LEU A 39 -12.44 -3.79 -25.78
CA LEU A 39 -13.11 -2.77 -24.99
C LEU A 39 -14.43 -2.30 -25.61
N GLN A 40 -14.51 -2.20 -26.93
CA GLN A 40 -15.78 -1.87 -27.60
C GLN A 40 -16.84 -2.96 -27.39
N ARG A 41 -16.43 -4.24 -27.34
CA ARG A 41 -17.35 -5.36 -27.12
C ARG A 41 -17.72 -5.54 -25.64
N LEU A 42 -16.78 -5.39 -24.74
CA LEU A 42 -16.95 -5.68 -23.31
C LEU A 42 -17.37 -4.45 -22.51
N GLY A 43 -16.94 -3.26 -22.94
CA GLY A 43 -17.17 -2.00 -22.24
C GLY A 43 -18.57 -1.44 -22.44
N SER A 44 -19.31 -1.88 -23.46
CA SER A 44 -20.68 -1.40 -23.68
C SER A 44 -21.59 -1.72 -22.50
N ASP A 45 -21.41 -2.88 -21.84
CA ASP A 45 -22.27 -3.38 -20.76
C ASP A 45 -21.63 -3.36 -19.37
N ALA A 46 -20.37 -2.97 -19.27
CA ALA A 46 -19.66 -2.93 -17.99
C ALA A 46 -19.91 -1.62 -17.24
N ASP A 47 -20.32 -1.71 -15.97
CA ASP A 47 -20.32 -0.58 -15.03
C ASP A 47 -18.91 -0.08 -14.70
N LEU A 48 -17.98 -1.03 -14.60
CA LEU A 48 -16.58 -0.80 -14.25
C LEU A 48 -15.70 -1.63 -15.17
N LEU A 49 -14.74 -0.97 -15.80
CA LEU A 49 -13.70 -1.57 -16.63
C LEU A 49 -12.35 -1.31 -15.98
N VAL A 50 -11.57 -2.37 -15.76
CA VAL A 50 -10.19 -2.25 -15.27
C VAL A 50 -9.23 -2.77 -16.32
N LEU A 51 -8.33 -1.90 -16.78
CA LEU A 51 -7.22 -2.27 -17.64
C LEU A 51 -5.97 -2.39 -16.79
N ASP A 52 -5.45 -3.61 -16.69
CA ASP A 52 -4.24 -3.89 -15.94
C ASP A 52 -3.05 -3.90 -16.90
N LEU A 53 -2.44 -2.73 -17.08
CA LEU A 53 -1.50 -2.47 -18.16
C LEU A 53 -0.11 -2.15 -17.63
N ASP A 54 0.88 -2.87 -18.16
CA ASP A 54 2.30 -2.58 -17.92
C ASP A 54 2.78 -1.36 -18.70
N PHE A 55 3.99 -0.90 -18.37
CA PHE A 55 4.67 0.10 -19.18
C PHE A 55 5.14 -0.52 -20.52
N PRO A 56 5.02 0.19 -21.66
CA PRO A 56 4.47 1.54 -21.84
C PRO A 56 2.96 1.55 -22.20
N LEU A 57 2.28 0.40 -22.22
CA LEU A 57 0.90 0.29 -22.71
C LEU A 57 -0.08 1.21 -21.99
N HIS A 58 0.11 1.47 -20.70
CA HIS A 58 -0.75 2.38 -19.95
C HIS A 58 -0.71 3.83 -20.48
N TRP A 59 0.33 4.25 -21.21
CA TRP A 59 0.35 5.57 -21.87
C TRP A 59 -0.66 5.67 -23.01
N PHE A 60 -1.01 4.54 -23.63
CA PHE A 60 -1.98 4.48 -24.72
C PHE A 60 -3.42 4.29 -24.23
N THR A 61 -3.66 4.33 -22.91
CA THR A 61 -5.00 4.13 -22.34
C THR A 61 -6.04 5.04 -23.00
N ARG A 62 -5.72 6.32 -23.19
CA ARG A 62 -6.61 7.28 -23.87
C ARG A 62 -6.93 6.89 -25.30
N TRP A 63 -5.98 6.32 -26.04
CA TRP A 63 -6.23 5.83 -27.38
C TRP A 63 -7.20 4.65 -27.39
N PHE A 64 -7.21 3.83 -26.33
CA PHE A 64 -8.13 2.71 -26.18
C PHE A 64 -9.54 3.13 -25.73
N VAL A 65 -9.66 4.09 -24.80
CA VAL A 65 -10.93 4.43 -24.13
C VAL A 65 -11.55 5.76 -24.57
N GLY A 66 -10.86 6.53 -25.43
CA GLY A 66 -11.34 7.83 -25.90
C GLY A 66 -11.37 8.88 -24.81
N SER A 67 -12.46 9.67 -24.77
CA SER A 67 -12.65 10.77 -23.82
C SER A 67 -13.21 10.34 -22.46
N VAL A 68 -13.37 9.02 -22.22
CA VAL A 68 -13.91 8.54 -20.95
C VAL A 68 -12.93 8.81 -19.82
N PRO A 69 -13.39 9.37 -18.68
CA PRO A 69 -12.64 9.44 -17.43
C PRO A 69 -11.87 8.17 -17.07
N VAL A 70 -10.61 8.33 -16.65
CA VAL A 70 -9.74 7.24 -16.22
C VAL A 70 -9.07 7.59 -14.90
N LEU A 71 -9.11 6.67 -13.93
CA LEU A 71 -8.27 6.71 -12.74
C LEU A 71 -7.04 5.82 -12.95
N SER A 72 -5.86 6.43 -12.89
CA SER A 72 -4.59 5.70 -12.94
C SER A 72 -4.14 5.29 -11.55
N VAL A 73 -4.41 4.04 -11.15
CA VAL A 73 -4.04 3.51 -9.83
C VAL A 73 -2.74 2.71 -9.93
N PRO A 74 -1.67 3.05 -9.20
CA PRO A 74 -0.47 2.21 -9.16
C PRO A 74 -0.78 0.81 -8.63
N ARG A 75 -0.28 -0.26 -9.27
CA ARG A 75 -0.44 -1.63 -8.74
C ARG A 75 0.10 -1.79 -7.31
N TRP A 76 1.16 -1.05 -7.02
CA TRP A 76 1.89 -1.07 -5.76
C TRP A 76 2.37 0.34 -5.40
N LEU A 77 2.25 0.68 -4.13
CA LEU A 77 2.91 1.85 -3.55
C LEU A 77 4.16 1.39 -2.80
N LYS A 78 5.19 2.24 -2.81
CA LYS A 78 6.37 2.05 -1.96
C LYS A 78 6.15 2.76 -0.63
N GLN A 79 6.63 2.20 0.47
CA GLN A 79 6.59 2.84 1.79
C GLN A 79 7.98 2.98 2.36
N SER A 80 8.29 4.17 2.89
CA SER A 80 9.61 4.48 3.43
C SER A 80 9.53 5.43 4.61
N ILE A 81 10.41 5.25 5.58
CA ILE A 81 10.62 6.18 6.69
C ILE A 81 11.86 7.00 6.39
N ALA A 82 11.76 8.33 6.47
CA ALA A 82 12.92 9.19 6.41
C ALA A 82 13.67 9.11 7.75
N VAL A 83 14.94 8.72 7.70
CA VAL A 83 15.81 8.59 8.87
C VAL A 83 16.62 9.89 8.96
N ARG A 84 15.97 10.94 9.49
CA ARG A 84 16.56 12.29 9.62
C ARG A 84 17.23 12.54 10.97
N ALA A 85 17.19 11.55 11.85
CA ALA A 85 17.66 11.65 13.22
C ALA A 85 19.19 11.49 13.28
N GLN A 86 19.85 12.31 14.10
CA GLN A 86 21.29 12.19 14.38
C GLN A 86 21.57 11.10 15.43
N SER A 87 20.57 10.77 16.25
CA SER A 87 20.65 9.76 17.31
C SER A 87 19.42 8.85 17.32
N TRP A 88 19.52 7.73 18.05
CA TRP A 88 18.38 6.85 18.25
C TRP A 88 17.29 7.53 19.09
N GLU A 89 17.69 8.33 20.07
CA GLU A 89 16.82 9.07 20.97
C GLU A 89 15.93 10.05 20.19
N ASP A 90 16.51 10.76 19.23
CA ASP A 90 15.77 11.66 18.33
C ASP A 90 14.78 10.89 17.46
N MET A 91 15.19 9.75 16.88
CA MET A 91 14.28 8.92 16.08
C MET A 91 13.14 8.39 16.95
N TRP A 92 13.48 7.89 18.14
CA TRP A 92 12.56 7.32 19.10
C TRP A 92 11.51 8.36 19.53
N THR A 93 11.88 9.61 19.80
CA THR A 93 10.91 10.67 20.17
C THR A 93 9.92 11.03 19.06
N ASN A 94 10.29 10.80 17.79
CA ASN A 94 9.44 11.05 16.62
C ASN A 94 8.43 9.92 16.33
N ILE A 95 8.66 8.69 16.80
CA ILE A 95 7.67 7.61 16.66
C ILE A 95 6.44 7.91 17.53
N ARG A 96 5.23 7.59 17.05
CA ARG A 96 3.98 7.82 17.80
C ARG A 96 4.05 7.16 19.19
N ARG A 97 3.69 7.90 20.25
CA ARG A 97 3.76 7.43 21.65
C ARG A 97 3.07 6.07 21.85
N LYS A 98 1.88 5.88 21.25
CA LYS A 98 1.14 4.61 21.32
C LYS A 98 1.94 3.45 20.72
N THR A 99 2.49 3.62 19.51
CA THR A 99 3.33 2.62 18.84
C THR A 99 4.53 2.22 19.70
N ARG A 100 5.25 3.20 20.27
CA ARG A 100 6.41 2.96 21.13
C ARG A 100 6.08 2.14 22.36
N ASN A 101 5.00 2.50 23.04
CA ASN A 101 4.56 1.83 24.26
C ASN A 101 4.08 0.40 23.96
N GLU A 102 3.36 0.21 22.86
CA GLU A 102 2.93 -1.10 22.40
C GLU A 102 4.13 -2.01 22.09
N ALA A 103 5.10 -1.53 21.31
CA ALA A 103 6.30 -2.29 20.99
C ALA A 103 7.12 -2.66 22.24
N LYS A 104 7.37 -1.70 23.14
CA LYS A 104 8.04 -1.96 24.43
C LYS A 104 7.31 -2.99 25.27
N ARG A 105 5.98 -2.87 25.37
CA ARG A 105 5.15 -3.82 26.10
C ARG A 105 5.29 -5.22 25.53
N PHE A 106 5.23 -5.39 24.21
CA PHE A 106 5.35 -6.70 23.59
C PHE A 106 6.74 -7.30 23.73
N ILE A 107 7.80 -6.50 23.53
CA ILE A 107 9.19 -6.95 23.72
C ILE A 107 9.38 -7.49 25.14
N SER A 108 8.91 -6.77 26.15
CA SER A 108 9.01 -7.21 27.55
C SER A 108 8.09 -8.39 27.88
N LYS A 109 6.81 -8.33 27.46
CA LYS A 109 5.81 -9.37 27.76
C LYS A 109 6.22 -10.75 27.24
N PHE A 110 6.88 -10.78 26.08
CA PHE A 110 7.20 -12.02 25.37
C PHE A 110 8.70 -12.33 25.33
N ASP A 111 9.54 -11.67 26.14
CA ASP A 111 11.01 -11.83 26.14
C ASP A 111 11.59 -11.87 24.70
N LEU A 112 11.18 -10.90 23.87
CA LEU A 112 11.58 -10.87 22.47
C LEU A 112 13.05 -10.48 22.35
N LYS A 113 13.84 -11.32 21.69
CA LYS A 113 15.28 -11.13 21.47
C LYS A 113 15.55 -10.87 19.99
N PHE A 114 16.38 -9.88 19.72
CA PHE A 114 16.76 -9.49 18.37
C PHE A 114 18.20 -9.89 18.07
N ASP A 115 18.42 -10.39 16.85
CA ASP A 115 19.76 -10.68 16.35
C ASP A 115 19.86 -10.52 14.83
N LEU A 116 21.09 -10.33 14.34
CA LEU A 116 21.44 -10.28 12.93
C LEU A 116 22.29 -11.48 12.57
N VAL A 117 21.98 -12.13 11.46
CA VAL A 117 22.77 -13.23 10.91
C VAL A 117 23.11 -13.00 9.44
N PRO A 118 24.25 -13.51 8.93
CA PRO A 118 24.55 -13.48 7.50
C PRO A 118 23.45 -14.18 6.70
N GLY A 119 22.91 -13.51 5.68
CA GLY A 119 21.82 -14.08 4.90
C GLY A 119 22.23 -15.32 4.10
N ALA A 120 23.51 -15.44 3.72
CA ALA A 120 24.05 -16.65 3.10
C ALA A 120 23.97 -17.88 4.04
N ALA A 121 24.11 -17.68 5.35
CA ALA A 121 24.10 -18.77 6.32
C ALA A 121 22.67 -19.21 6.69
N TRP A 122 21.71 -18.29 6.68
CA TRP A 122 20.36 -18.55 7.20
C TRP A 122 19.23 -18.44 6.16
N GLY A 123 19.53 -18.08 4.92
CA GLY A 123 18.55 -17.92 3.84
C GLY A 123 17.67 -19.14 3.55
N PRO A 124 18.23 -20.37 3.44
CA PRO A 124 17.43 -21.57 3.20
C PRO A 124 16.43 -21.85 4.34
N GLU A 125 16.90 -21.70 5.59
CA GLU A 125 16.07 -21.85 6.77
C GLU A 125 14.96 -20.80 6.80
N PHE A 126 15.31 -19.52 6.58
CA PHE A 126 14.34 -18.43 6.49
C PHE A 126 13.22 -18.71 5.47
N TYR A 127 13.59 -19.20 4.29
CA TYR A 127 12.66 -19.51 3.23
C TYR A 127 11.65 -20.58 3.66
N ARG A 128 12.16 -21.69 4.19
CA ARG A 128 11.37 -22.90 4.48
C ARG A 128 10.50 -22.76 5.71
N THR A 129 11.00 -22.13 6.77
CA THR A 129 10.32 -22.15 8.08
C THR A 129 9.51 -20.89 8.36
N LEU A 130 9.80 -19.75 7.72
CA LEU A 130 9.05 -18.51 7.93
C LEU A 130 8.43 -17.95 6.65
N TYR A 131 9.22 -17.66 5.61
CA TYR A 131 8.72 -16.91 4.45
C TYR A 131 7.65 -17.68 3.69
N ARG A 132 7.96 -18.87 3.17
CA ARG A 132 7.00 -19.63 2.35
C ARG A 132 5.74 -19.99 3.14
N PRO A 133 5.81 -20.52 4.37
CA PRO A 133 4.62 -20.81 5.17
C PRO A 133 3.78 -19.56 5.45
N SER A 134 4.39 -18.44 5.83
CA SER A 134 3.65 -17.21 6.15
C SER A 134 2.96 -16.60 4.92
N VAL A 135 3.62 -16.56 3.77
CA VAL A 135 3.01 -16.11 2.51
C VAL A 135 1.85 -17.00 2.13
N HIS A 136 2.01 -18.32 2.22
CA HIS A 136 0.95 -19.27 1.92
C HIS A 136 -0.23 -19.14 2.88
N LYS A 137 0.01 -19.09 4.20
CA LYS A 137 -1.04 -18.91 5.22
C LYS A 137 -1.80 -17.60 5.03
N ARG A 138 -1.11 -16.52 4.66
CA ARG A 138 -1.69 -15.18 4.55
C ARG A 138 -2.44 -14.94 3.24
N PHE A 139 -1.93 -15.45 2.13
CA PHE A 139 -2.44 -15.12 0.80
C PHE A 139 -3.01 -16.33 0.05
N GLY A 140 -2.90 -17.54 0.59
CA GLY A 140 -3.42 -18.76 -0.03
C GLY A 140 -2.87 -18.95 -1.46
N SER A 141 -3.77 -19.21 -2.40
CA SER A 141 -3.46 -19.32 -3.83
C SER A 141 -3.08 -18.00 -4.50
N GLN A 142 -3.39 -16.86 -3.86
CA GLN A 142 -3.14 -15.52 -4.40
C GLN A 142 -1.72 -15.02 -4.11
N GLY A 143 -0.98 -15.74 -3.27
CA GLY A 143 0.39 -15.40 -2.88
C GLY A 143 1.38 -15.70 -4.00
N VAL A 144 2.09 -14.68 -4.47
CA VAL A 144 3.27 -14.89 -5.34
C VAL A 144 4.44 -15.32 -4.45
N ILE A 145 4.69 -16.63 -4.42
CA ILE A 145 5.82 -17.23 -3.72
C ILE A 145 7.03 -17.19 -4.65
N VAL A 146 8.10 -16.52 -4.23
CA VAL A 146 9.37 -16.47 -4.96
C VAL A 146 10.01 -17.86 -4.95
N ASP A 147 10.66 -18.24 -6.06
CA ASP A 147 11.44 -19.47 -6.13
C ASP A 147 12.53 -19.52 -5.04
N GLU A 148 12.75 -20.70 -4.45
CA GLU A 148 13.68 -20.87 -3.35
C GLU A 148 15.12 -20.51 -3.73
N SER A 149 15.57 -20.92 -4.92
CA SER A 149 16.94 -20.67 -5.37
C SER A 149 17.18 -19.17 -5.55
N LEU A 150 16.22 -18.45 -6.13
CA LEU A 150 16.25 -17.00 -6.26
C LEU A 150 16.22 -16.31 -4.90
N PHE A 151 15.40 -16.81 -3.98
CA PHE A 151 15.31 -16.29 -2.62
C PHE A 151 16.64 -16.42 -1.88
N VAL A 152 17.21 -17.61 -1.86
CA VAL A 152 18.49 -17.90 -1.18
C VAL A 152 19.65 -17.12 -1.81
N ALA A 153 19.71 -17.05 -3.14
CA ALA A 153 20.70 -16.25 -3.84
C ALA A 153 20.62 -14.77 -3.46
N GLU A 154 19.42 -14.23 -3.26
CA GLU A 154 19.24 -12.85 -2.84
C GLU A 154 19.53 -12.64 -1.34
N CYS A 155 19.23 -13.62 -0.49
CA CYS A 155 19.66 -13.62 0.92
C CYS A 155 21.18 -13.53 1.06
N SER A 156 21.93 -14.19 0.17
CA SER A 156 23.40 -14.17 0.22
C SER A 156 24.03 -12.78 0.09
N LYS A 157 23.27 -11.78 -0.39
CA LYS A 157 23.72 -10.40 -0.61
C LYS A 157 23.48 -9.47 0.58
N GLY A 158 23.00 -9.99 1.71
CA GLY A 158 22.66 -9.16 2.86
C GLY A 158 22.63 -9.91 4.19
N GLU A 159 21.90 -9.33 5.14
CA GLU A 159 21.74 -9.86 6.49
C GLU A 159 20.28 -10.20 6.73
N ILE A 160 20.01 -11.18 7.59
CA ILE A 160 18.66 -11.48 8.04
C ILE A 160 18.53 -11.02 9.48
N ALA A 161 17.58 -10.13 9.72
CA ALA A 161 17.18 -9.72 11.05
C ALA A 161 16.13 -10.68 11.58
N ARG A 162 16.34 -11.17 12.80
CA ARG A 162 15.50 -12.18 13.44
C ARG A 162 14.98 -11.64 14.77
N VAL A 163 13.75 -12.02 15.09
CA VAL A 163 13.21 -11.91 16.44
C VAL A 163 12.85 -13.29 16.93
N SER A 164 13.35 -13.63 18.11
CA SER A 164 13.17 -14.93 18.75
C SER A 164 12.58 -14.78 20.16
N SER A 165 12.03 -15.88 20.66
CA SER A 165 11.58 -16.02 22.03
C SER A 165 11.55 -17.50 22.39
N ASP A 166 11.89 -17.87 23.63
CA ASP A 166 12.02 -19.26 24.08
C ASP A 166 12.90 -20.13 23.15
N GLY A 167 13.96 -19.55 22.60
CA GLY A 167 14.87 -20.22 21.67
C GLY A 167 14.33 -20.45 20.25
N ARG A 168 13.12 -19.97 19.93
CA ARG A 168 12.49 -20.11 18.62
C ARG A 168 12.44 -18.78 17.87
N VAL A 169 12.70 -18.80 16.57
CA VAL A 169 12.57 -17.61 15.71
C VAL A 169 11.09 -17.41 15.35
N LEU A 170 10.54 -16.27 15.73
CA LEU A 170 9.13 -15.93 15.53
C LEU A 170 8.90 -15.12 14.26
N ALA A 171 9.86 -14.29 13.88
CA ALA A 171 9.78 -13.50 12.66
C ALA A 171 11.19 -13.19 12.15
N ALA A 172 11.31 -12.99 10.85
CA ALA A 172 12.54 -12.52 10.23
C ALA A 172 12.28 -11.66 8.99
N VAL A 173 13.27 -10.84 8.66
CA VAL A 173 13.26 -10.01 7.45
C VAL A 173 14.66 -9.93 6.83
N LEU A 174 14.72 -10.03 5.49
CA LEU A 174 15.95 -9.82 4.73
C LEU A 174 16.25 -8.31 4.62
N LEU A 175 17.44 -7.92 5.08
CA LEU A 175 17.97 -6.56 5.07
C LEU A 175 19.05 -6.40 4.00
N HIS A 176 18.85 -5.43 3.10
CA HIS A 176 19.84 -5.01 2.11
C HIS A 176 20.16 -3.53 2.31
N VAL A 177 21.44 -3.15 2.22
CA VAL A 177 21.82 -1.74 2.14
C VAL A 177 22.06 -1.40 0.68
N ASP A 178 21.36 -0.40 0.16
CA ASP A 178 21.62 0.18 -1.16
C ASP A 178 21.85 1.69 -0.99
N LYS A 179 23.10 2.11 -1.18
CA LYS A 179 23.58 3.47 -0.91
C LYS A 179 23.25 3.89 0.52
N ASP A 180 22.39 4.88 0.68
CA ASP A 180 21.96 5.49 1.95
C ASP A 180 20.61 4.94 2.43
N THR A 181 20.15 3.81 1.89
CA THR A 181 18.85 3.21 2.19
C THR A 181 18.98 1.80 2.75
N LEU A 182 18.39 1.54 3.92
CA LEU A 182 18.15 0.17 4.41
C LEU A 182 16.85 -0.35 3.80
N ARG A 183 16.88 -1.49 3.11
CA ARG A 183 15.73 -2.10 2.44
C ARG A 183 15.28 -3.37 3.15
N LEU A 184 14.01 -3.39 3.51
CA LEU A 184 13.28 -4.57 3.98
C LEU A 184 12.70 -5.29 2.77
N LYS A 185 13.27 -6.45 2.38
CA LYS A 185 12.87 -7.16 1.16
C LYS A 185 11.74 -8.16 1.40
N TRP A 186 12.07 -9.31 1.97
CA TRP A 186 11.10 -10.36 2.29
C TRP A 186 10.98 -10.51 3.79
N PHE A 187 9.74 -10.60 4.23
CA PHE A 187 9.35 -10.83 5.61
C PHE A 187 8.73 -12.21 5.72
N GLY A 188 9.01 -12.90 6.82
CA GLY A 188 8.32 -14.12 7.20
C GLY A 188 8.07 -14.16 8.70
N SER A 189 6.96 -14.77 9.10
CA SER A 189 6.61 -15.01 10.50
C SER A 189 6.27 -16.46 10.73
N SER A 190 6.46 -16.93 11.95
CA SER A 190 6.08 -18.29 12.33
C SER A 190 4.58 -18.47 12.12
N THR A 191 4.21 -19.61 11.55
CA THR A 191 2.82 -20.01 11.31
C THR A 191 2.31 -21.02 12.33
N GLU A 192 3.16 -21.46 13.26
CA GLU A 192 2.82 -22.32 14.38
C GLU A 192 1.67 -21.71 15.21
N GLU A 193 1.01 -22.54 16.01
CA GLU A 193 -0.07 -22.13 16.92
C GLU A 193 0.48 -21.24 18.04
N LEU A 194 0.69 -19.98 17.68
CA LEU A 194 1.18 -18.92 18.56
C LEU A 194 0.07 -17.90 18.78
N ASP A 195 0.07 -17.31 19.97
CA ASP A 195 -0.75 -16.14 20.29
C ASP A 195 -0.54 -15.06 19.22
N ALA A 196 -1.65 -14.55 18.65
CA ALA A 196 -1.63 -13.49 17.64
C ALA A 196 -0.90 -12.23 18.13
N ASP A 197 -1.00 -11.91 19.43
CA ASP A 197 -0.26 -10.81 20.04
C ASP A 197 1.24 -11.05 20.02
N ARG A 198 1.69 -12.31 20.13
CA ARG A 198 3.12 -12.67 20.11
C ARG A 198 3.72 -12.49 18.73
N VAL A 199 3.02 -12.94 17.68
CA VAL A 199 3.44 -12.75 16.27
C VAL A 199 3.43 -11.26 15.89
N LYS A 200 2.40 -10.54 16.34
CA LYS A 200 2.33 -9.08 16.20
C LYS A 200 3.50 -8.39 16.91
N GLY A 201 3.79 -8.79 18.14
CA GLY A 201 4.92 -8.31 18.93
C GLY A 201 6.26 -8.54 18.26
N ALA A 202 6.48 -9.72 17.66
CA ALA A 202 7.69 -10.03 16.91
C ALA A 202 7.86 -9.14 15.67
N SER A 203 6.77 -8.88 14.94
CA SER A 203 6.76 -7.97 13.80
C SER A 203 7.10 -6.53 14.24
N ASP A 204 6.49 -6.07 15.34
CA ASP A 204 6.74 -4.74 15.88
C ASP A 204 8.17 -4.57 16.40
N ALA A 205 8.74 -5.62 17.00
CA ALA A 205 10.14 -5.64 17.42
C ALA A 205 11.08 -5.57 16.21
N LEU A 206 10.81 -6.31 15.12
CA LEU A 206 11.60 -6.23 13.89
C LEU A 206 11.59 -4.83 13.28
N ASP A 207 10.42 -4.22 13.10
CA ASP A 207 10.32 -2.87 12.55
C ASP A 207 11.08 -1.86 13.42
N LEU A 208 10.98 -1.99 14.74
CA LEU A 208 11.69 -1.13 15.68
C LEU A 208 13.21 -1.26 15.57
N GLU A 209 13.71 -2.49 15.60
CA GLU A 209 15.15 -2.76 15.59
C GLU A 209 15.78 -2.48 14.23
N THR A 210 15.07 -2.73 13.13
CA THR A 210 15.54 -2.37 11.79
C THR A 210 15.62 -0.85 11.59
N LEU A 211 14.69 -0.09 12.18
CA LEU A 211 14.81 1.36 12.23
C LEU A 211 16.00 1.82 13.09
N ARG A 212 16.25 1.18 14.23
CA ARG A 212 17.45 1.45 15.05
C ARG A 212 18.73 1.16 14.27
N ILE A 213 18.77 0.08 13.49
CA ILE A 213 19.89 -0.25 12.61
C ILE A 213 20.11 0.84 11.58
N ALA A 214 19.05 1.34 10.93
CA ALA A 214 19.17 2.41 9.94
C ALA A 214 19.81 3.67 10.55
N VAL A 215 19.38 4.07 11.75
CA VAL A 215 19.98 5.19 12.50
C VAL A 215 21.44 4.90 12.85
N LYS A 216 21.73 3.73 13.44
CA LYS A 216 23.10 3.34 13.83
C LYS A 216 24.07 3.33 12.65
N ARG A 217 23.59 2.97 11.46
CA ARG A 217 24.37 2.94 10.22
C ARG A 217 24.45 4.29 9.52
N GLY A 218 23.85 5.36 10.07
CA GLY A 218 23.84 6.68 9.45
C GLY A 218 23.13 6.73 8.10
N LEU A 219 22.11 5.89 7.92
CA LEU A 219 21.34 5.82 6.67
C LEU A 219 20.25 6.90 6.66
N ASN A 220 19.85 7.35 5.47
CA ASN A 220 18.86 8.42 5.27
C ASN A 220 17.42 7.88 5.14
N GLU A 221 17.27 6.61 4.80
CA GLU A 221 15.97 6.01 4.51
C GLU A 221 15.88 4.56 5.00
N LEU A 222 14.74 4.21 5.60
CA LEU A 222 14.31 2.83 5.76
C LEU A 222 13.18 2.55 4.78
N ASP A 223 13.47 1.78 3.75
CA ASP A 223 12.51 1.29 2.77
C ASP A 223 11.80 0.06 3.33
N MET A 224 10.52 0.24 3.67
CA MET A 224 9.66 -0.80 4.23
C MET A 224 8.99 -1.65 3.15
N GLY A 225 9.39 -1.53 1.89
CA GLY A 225 8.86 -2.30 0.77
C GLY A 225 7.51 -1.77 0.28
N HIS A 226 6.65 -2.68 -0.19
CA HIS A 226 5.44 -2.32 -0.93
C HIS A 226 4.15 -2.52 -0.12
N CYS A 227 3.08 -1.86 -0.54
CA CYS A 227 1.70 -2.15 -0.17
C CYS A 227 0.76 -1.95 -1.37
N ARG A 228 -0.49 -2.41 -1.21
CA ARG A 228 -1.56 -2.12 -2.16
C ARG A 228 -1.93 -0.64 -2.14
N PRO A 229 -2.54 -0.12 -3.22
CA PRO A 229 -2.86 1.30 -3.37
C PRO A 229 -4.08 1.76 -2.56
N GLN A 230 -4.88 0.84 -2.00
CA GLN A 230 -5.97 1.21 -1.12
C GLN A 230 -5.45 1.88 0.14
N LEU A 231 -6.01 3.04 0.47
CA LEU A 231 -5.59 3.81 1.63
C LEU A 231 -5.93 3.12 2.96
N ASP A 232 -6.90 2.22 2.97
CA ASP A 232 -7.27 1.40 4.12
C ASP A 232 -6.61 0.01 4.15
N ASP A 233 -5.67 -0.25 3.25
CA ASP A 233 -4.89 -1.49 3.27
C ASP A 233 -4.17 -1.67 4.62
N GLY A 234 -4.33 -2.85 5.24
CA GLY A 234 -3.76 -3.12 6.56
C GLY A 234 -2.24 -3.02 6.60
N VAL A 235 -1.53 -3.36 5.51
CA VAL A 235 -0.06 -3.23 5.44
C VAL A 235 0.35 -1.75 5.36
N LEU A 236 -0.40 -0.94 4.60
CA LEU A 236 -0.23 0.50 4.56
C LEU A 236 -0.43 1.11 5.95
N ARG A 237 -1.57 0.84 6.60
CA ARG A 237 -1.88 1.36 7.94
C ARG A 237 -0.90 0.93 9.01
N TYR A 238 -0.46 -0.33 8.93
CA TYR A 238 0.54 -0.87 9.83
C TYR A 238 1.86 -0.07 9.75
N LYS A 239 2.42 0.12 8.56
CA LYS A 239 3.71 0.82 8.39
C LYS A 239 3.60 2.32 8.69
N GLN A 240 2.46 2.95 8.45
CA GLN A 240 2.22 4.35 8.86
C GLN A 240 2.37 4.59 10.36
N LYS A 241 2.05 3.61 11.21
CA LYS A 241 2.19 3.76 12.67
C LYS A 241 3.64 3.98 13.11
N TRP A 242 4.60 3.56 12.27
CA TRP A 242 6.03 3.76 12.42
C TRP A 242 6.55 5.05 11.79
N GLY A 243 5.68 5.83 11.14
CA GLY A 243 6.04 7.08 10.45
C GLY A 243 6.36 6.90 8.96
N ALA A 244 6.00 5.76 8.37
CA ALA A 244 6.19 5.55 6.94
C ALA A 244 5.31 6.48 6.10
N ALA A 245 5.89 7.01 5.03
CA ALA A 245 5.19 7.73 3.98
C ALA A 245 5.13 6.87 2.72
N ILE A 246 4.04 6.98 1.96
CA ILE A 246 3.93 6.35 0.65
C ILE A 246 4.70 7.17 -0.40
N ARG A 247 5.24 6.48 -1.41
CA ARG A 247 5.91 7.10 -2.55
C ARG A 247 5.64 6.28 -3.80
N ARG A 248 5.76 6.94 -4.95
CA ARG A 248 5.79 6.24 -6.24
C ARG A 248 7.07 5.40 -6.32
N GLY A 249 6.94 4.14 -6.75
CA GLY A 249 8.11 3.30 -7.03
C GLY A 249 8.94 3.87 -8.19
N LYS A 250 10.27 3.75 -8.11
CA LYS A 250 11.20 4.21 -9.17
C LYS A 250 11.12 3.35 -10.44
N VAL A 251 10.77 2.08 -10.30
CA VAL A 251 10.59 1.16 -11.43
C VAL A 251 9.11 1.18 -11.81
N PRO A 252 8.76 1.31 -13.11
CA PRO A 252 7.38 1.25 -13.55
C PRO A 252 6.82 -0.14 -13.24
N LYS A 253 6.13 -0.23 -12.11
CA LYS A 253 5.12 -1.25 -11.88
C LYS A 253 3.88 -0.77 -12.62
N GLY A 254 3.21 -1.64 -13.37
CA GLY A 254 2.03 -1.29 -14.16
C GLY A 254 0.98 -0.51 -13.38
N LEU A 255 0.01 0.03 -14.11
CA LEU A 255 -1.12 0.77 -13.55
C LEU A 255 -2.40 -0.02 -13.77
N PHE A 256 -3.28 -0.02 -12.78
CA PHE A 256 -4.68 -0.29 -13.01
C PHE A 256 -5.33 0.99 -13.53
N GLN A 257 -5.83 0.93 -14.75
CA GLN A 257 -6.62 2.00 -15.35
C GLN A 257 -8.08 1.68 -15.12
N ILE A 258 -8.68 2.37 -14.15
CA ILE A 258 -10.06 2.16 -13.77
C ILE A 258 -10.92 3.15 -14.53
N VAL A 259 -11.87 2.62 -15.28
CA VAL A 259 -12.76 3.34 -16.17
C VAL A 259 -14.19 3.00 -15.77
N ALA A 260 -15.05 4.00 -15.73
CA ALA A 260 -16.49 3.82 -15.53
C ALA A 260 -17.22 4.20 -16.82
N PRO A 261 -17.39 3.27 -17.79
CA PRO A 261 -18.09 3.57 -19.04
C PRO A 261 -19.54 3.98 -18.82
N ARG A 262 -20.16 3.46 -17.76
CA ARG A 262 -21.51 3.81 -17.31
C ARG A 262 -21.43 4.36 -15.88
N HIS A 263 -22.05 5.51 -15.65
CA HIS A 263 -22.19 6.08 -14.32
C HIS A 263 -23.35 5.41 -13.56
N SER A 264 -23.13 4.19 -13.06
CA SER A 264 -24.10 3.50 -12.22
C SER A 264 -23.86 3.76 -10.72
N SER A 265 -24.92 3.63 -9.93
CA SER A 265 -24.84 3.70 -8.47
C SER A 265 -23.91 2.64 -7.88
N ALA A 266 -23.85 1.46 -8.52
CA ALA A 266 -22.93 0.39 -8.16
C ALA A 266 -21.46 0.82 -8.34
N CYS A 267 -21.12 1.43 -9.48
CA CYS A 267 -19.77 1.95 -9.71
C CYS A 267 -19.40 3.05 -8.70
N ALA A 268 -20.30 3.99 -8.46
CA ALA A 268 -20.07 5.06 -7.49
C ALA A 268 -19.85 4.52 -6.07
N SER A 269 -20.71 3.60 -5.62
CA SER A 269 -20.57 2.92 -4.33
C SER A 269 -19.26 2.14 -4.23
N ALA A 270 -18.88 1.42 -5.29
CA ALA A 270 -17.64 0.65 -5.33
C ALA A 270 -16.40 1.55 -5.17
N LEU A 271 -16.38 2.74 -5.77
CA LEU A 271 -15.27 3.69 -5.64
C LEU A 271 -15.28 4.43 -4.30
N ALA A 272 -16.45 4.80 -3.79
CA ALA A 272 -16.61 5.43 -2.48
C ALA A 272 -16.09 4.53 -1.34
N ASN A 273 -16.36 3.22 -1.43
CA ASN A 273 -15.94 2.24 -0.42
C ASN A 273 -14.47 1.80 -0.56
N ASN A 274 -13.79 2.17 -1.65
CA ASN A 274 -12.43 1.74 -1.94
C ASN A 274 -11.54 2.93 -2.28
N PRO A 275 -11.13 3.73 -1.29
CA PRO A 275 -10.28 4.89 -1.52
C PRO A 275 -8.87 4.45 -1.93
N PHE A 276 -8.42 4.90 -3.10
CA PHE A 276 -7.10 4.58 -3.65
C PHE A 276 -6.19 5.80 -3.68
N ALA A 277 -4.89 5.57 -3.50
CA ALA A 277 -3.89 6.48 -4.05
C ALA A 277 -3.85 6.31 -5.59
N ILE A 278 -4.02 7.41 -6.30
CA ILE A 278 -3.99 7.46 -7.76
C ILE A 278 -2.85 8.36 -8.23
N LEU A 279 -2.43 8.19 -9.49
CA LEU A 279 -1.42 9.00 -10.14
C LEU A 279 -2.08 10.08 -10.98
N GLU A 280 -1.92 11.34 -10.57
CA GLU A 280 -2.43 12.53 -11.25
C GLU A 280 -1.25 13.47 -11.51
N HIS A 281 -0.98 13.79 -12.79
CA HIS A 281 0.15 14.64 -13.21
C HIS A 281 1.51 14.21 -12.62
N GLY A 282 1.73 12.89 -12.50
CA GLY A 282 2.96 12.32 -11.93
C GLY A 282 3.05 12.34 -10.41
N ARG A 283 2.04 12.87 -9.71
CA ARG A 283 1.95 12.95 -8.25
C ARG A 283 0.93 11.94 -7.71
N LEU A 284 1.14 11.49 -6.48
CA LEU A 284 0.15 10.66 -5.79
C LEU A 284 -0.92 11.56 -5.18
N VAL A 285 -2.17 11.35 -5.54
CA VAL A 285 -3.34 12.01 -4.95
C VAL A 285 -4.34 10.95 -4.52
N SER A 286 -5.36 11.31 -3.78
CA SER A 286 -6.51 10.44 -3.53
C SER A 286 -7.79 11.20 -3.77
N ARG A 287 -8.77 10.51 -4.38
CA ARG A 287 -10.12 11.01 -4.59
C ARG A 287 -11.06 10.21 -3.70
N LEU A 288 -11.79 10.90 -2.84
CA LEU A 288 -12.74 10.31 -1.91
C LEU A 288 -14.14 10.74 -2.33
N TRP A 289 -15.03 9.78 -2.52
CA TRP A 289 -16.45 10.04 -2.76
C TRP A 289 -17.21 9.83 -1.45
N VAL A 290 -17.92 10.84 -0.98
CA VAL A 290 -18.77 10.77 0.22
C VAL A 290 -20.24 10.81 -0.19
N SER A 291 -21.02 9.85 0.31
CA SER A 291 -22.37 9.56 -0.19
C SER A 291 -23.45 10.58 0.19
N SER A 292 -23.15 11.52 1.09
CA SER A 292 -24.09 12.59 1.47
C SER A 292 -23.37 13.93 1.60
N VAL A 293 -23.80 14.90 0.78
CA VAL A 293 -23.60 16.34 1.00
C VAL A 293 -24.40 16.74 2.23
N GLY A 294 -23.80 16.50 3.39
CA GLY A 294 -24.36 16.74 4.72
C GLY A 294 -23.40 16.31 5.82
N ALA A 295 -22.15 15.97 5.45
CA ALA A 295 -21.11 15.64 6.39
C ALA A 295 -20.93 16.82 7.32
N THR A 296 -21.26 16.62 8.60
CA THR A 296 -20.89 17.57 9.64
C THR A 296 -19.38 17.78 9.58
N ASP A 297 -18.87 18.93 10.03
CA ASP A 297 -17.43 19.20 10.09
C ASP A 297 -16.66 18.03 10.75
N HIS A 298 -17.27 17.38 11.73
CA HIS A 298 -16.74 16.21 12.41
C HIS A 298 -16.62 14.97 11.51
N GLU A 299 -17.58 14.70 10.62
CA GLU A 299 -17.51 13.58 9.67
C GLU A 299 -16.43 13.82 8.62
N LEU A 300 -16.34 15.04 8.07
CA LEU A 300 -15.27 15.41 7.16
C LEU A 300 -13.91 15.30 7.85
N GLU A 301 -13.79 15.78 9.08
CA GLU A 301 -12.57 15.67 9.88
C GLU A 301 -12.18 14.20 10.10
N ALA A 302 -13.14 13.32 10.40
CA ALA A 302 -12.90 11.89 10.56
C ALA A 302 -12.39 11.25 9.25
N VAL A 303 -12.98 11.61 8.10
CA VAL A 303 -12.55 11.16 6.77
C VAL A 303 -11.13 11.65 6.46
N LEU A 304 -10.85 12.93 6.68
CA LEU A 304 -9.52 13.50 6.47
C LEU A 304 -8.48 12.84 7.38
N ARG A 305 -8.76 12.70 8.69
CA ARG A 305 -7.85 12.02 9.63
C ARG A 305 -7.60 10.56 9.26
N ARG A 306 -8.62 9.88 8.75
CA ARG A 306 -8.49 8.50 8.26
C ARG A 306 -7.61 8.48 7.02
N TYR A 307 -7.91 9.24 5.97
CA TYR A 307 -7.28 9.06 4.66
C TYR A 307 -6.10 10.01 4.35
N ALA A 308 -5.76 10.93 5.25
CA ALA A 308 -4.55 11.73 5.17
C ALA A 308 -3.31 10.86 5.38
N VAL A 309 -2.81 10.33 4.27
CA VAL A 309 -1.62 9.47 4.23
C VAL A 309 -0.39 10.31 3.89
N PRO A 310 0.67 10.29 4.72
CA PRO A 310 1.92 10.96 4.39
C PRO A 310 2.48 10.47 3.05
N GLY A 311 2.84 11.41 2.17
CA GLY A 311 3.33 11.12 0.82
C GLY A 311 2.29 11.21 -0.29
N LEU A 312 0.98 11.28 0.05
CA LEU A 312 0.02 11.90 -0.85
C LEU A 312 0.38 13.39 -0.99
N SER A 313 0.16 13.95 -2.18
CA SER A 313 0.25 15.39 -2.42
C SER A 313 -1.07 16.12 -2.13
N GLN A 314 -2.18 15.41 -2.29
CA GLN A 314 -3.52 15.98 -2.17
C GLN A 314 -4.56 14.91 -1.83
N LEU A 315 -5.57 15.32 -1.06
CA LEU A 315 -6.80 14.59 -0.84
C LEU A 315 -7.96 15.41 -1.41
N LYS A 316 -8.64 14.90 -2.41
CA LYS A 316 -9.80 15.52 -3.05
C LYS A 316 -11.06 14.83 -2.55
N VAL A 317 -11.97 15.59 -1.94
CA VAL A 317 -13.24 15.06 -1.43
C VAL A 317 -14.39 15.54 -2.32
N PHE A 318 -15.16 14.59 -2.82
CA PHE A 318 -16.29 14.81 -3.70
C PHE A 318 -17.57 14.45 -2.96
N ALA A 319 -18.46 15.42 -2.84
CA ALA A 319 -19.75 15.23 -2.18
C ALA A 319 -20.81 14.63 -3.13
N ASP A 320 -20.49 14.59 -4.43
CA ASP A 320 -21.31 13.97 -5.47
C ASP A 320 -20.68 12.65 -5.91
N ASN A 321 -21.53 11.63 -6.10
CA ASN A 321 -21.17 10.32 -6.61
C ASN A 321 -20.81 10.30 -8.11
N ARG A 322 -20.83 11.46 -8.79
CA ARG A 322 -20.37 11.58 -10.17
C ARG A 322 -18.87 11.27 -10.29
N PHE A 323 -18.56 10.35 -11.20
CA PHE A 323 -17.18 9.98 -11.52
C PHE A 323 -16.57 10.99 -12.48
N THR A 324 -15.70 11.86 -11.98
CA THR A 324 -14.86 12.75 -12.80
C THR A 324 -13.50 12.11 -13.02
N GLY A 325 -13.00 12.21 -14.26
CA GLY A 325 -11.66 11.74 -14.60
C GLY A 325 -10.59 12.74 -14.20
N VAL A 326 -9.33 12.37 -14.44
CA VAL A 326 -8.16 13.22 -14.13
C VAL A 326 -8.17 14.59 -14.84
N ASP A 327 -8.90 14.72 -15.96
CA ASP A 327 -8.86 15.92 -16.82
C ASP A 327 -10.19 16.71 -16.88
N GLY A 328 -11.20 16.34 -16.10
CA GLY A 328 -12.45 17.10 -16.04
C GLY A 328 -12.26 18.42 -15.30
N GLN A 329 -12.89 19.52 -15.74
CA GLN A 329 -13.07 20.69 -14.88
C GLN A 329 -13.98 20.29 -13.71
N GLU A 330 -13.41 20.13 -12.52
CA GLU A 330 -14.08 19.62 -11.32
C GLU A 330 -14.80 20.75 -10.58
N ALA A 331 -16.03 21.08 -11.01
CA ALA A 331 -16.90 21.94 -10.20
C ALA A 331 -17.33 21.20 -8.92
N GLY A 332 -16.92 21.70 -7.75
CA GLY A 332 -17.41 21.23 -6.44
C GLY A 332 -16.53 20.22 -5.68
N ALA A 333 -15.26 20.04 -6.06
CA ALA A 333 -14.31 19.26 -5.27
C ALA A 333 -13.68 20.09 -4.15
N LEU A 334 -13.66 19.56 -2.92
CA LEU A 334 -12.83 20.13 -1.86
C LEU A 334 -11.40 19.60 -2.00
N GLU A 335 -10.47 20.50 -2.29
CA GLU A 335 -9.06 20.20 -2.47
C GLU A 335 -8.28 20.48 -1.18
N VAL A 336 -7.85 19.43 -0.47
CA VAL A 336 -7.05 19.57 0.76
C VAL A 336 -5.61 19.13 0.48
N PRO A 337 -4.62 20.05 0.45
CA PRO A 337 -3.23 19.65 0.37
C PRO A 337 -2.84 18.93 1.66
N THR A 338 -2.30 17.73 1.53
CA THR A 338 -1.99 16.85 2.68
C THR A 338 -0.87 17.39 3.57
N GLN A 339 -0.02 18.27 3.04
CA GLN A 339 1.03 18.98 3.79
C GLN A 339 0.46 19.91 4.87
N PHE A 340 -0.82 20.30 4.77
CA PHE A 340 -1.54 21.15 5.74
C PHE A 340 -2.47 20.36 6.65
N ILE A 341 -2.35 19.04 6.72
CA ILE A 341 -3.04 18.23 7.74
C ILE A 341 -1.97 17.87 8.77
N PRO A 342 -1.72 18.72 9.80
CA PRO A 342 -0.88 18.27 10.89
C PRO A 342 -1.55 17.03 11.49
N LEU A 343 -0.78 15.97 11.68
CA LEU A 343 -1.19 14.82 12.51
C LEU A 343 -1.45 15.22 13.99
N ARG A 344 -1.51 16.54 14.30
CA ARG A 344 -1.62 17.11 15.65
C ARG A 344 -2.61 18.28 15.82
N SER A 345 -3.13 18.94 14.78
CA SER A 345 -4.27 19.87 14.91
C SER A 345 -4.95 20.12 13.56
N THR A 346 -6.21 19.71 13.46
CA THR A 346 -7.06 19.83 12.26
C THR A 346 -7.66 21.23 12.08
N ASP A 347 -7.50 22.10 13.08
CA ASP A 347 -8.09 23.44 13.11
C ASP A 347 -7.56 24.39 12.02
N ASP A 348 -6.30 24.25 11.59
CA ASP A 348 -5.71 25.15 10.59
C ASP A 348 -6.17 24.83 9.15
N ALA A 349 -6.44 23.56 8.85
CA ALA A 349 -7.01 23.14 7.56
C ALA A 349 -8.47 23.61 7.42
N LEU A 350 -9.23 23.59 8.52
CA LEU A 350 -10.60 24.10 8.58
C LEU A 350 -10.67 25.63 8.48
N ARG A 351 -9.65 26.36 8.98
CA ARG A 351 -9.58 27.82 8.81
C ARG A 351 -9.37 28.24 7.35
N CYS A 352 -8.58 27.50 6.58
CA CYS A 352 -8.44 27.74 5.14
C CYS A 352 -9.75 27.46 4.37
N PHE A 353 -10.57 26.52 4.86
CA PHE A 353 -11.90 26.20 4.31
C PHE A 353 -12.94 27.30 4.59
N MET A 354 -12.81 28.04 5.69
CA MET A 354 -13.77 29.08 6.10
C MET A 354 -13.54 30.45 5.43
N GLN A 355 -12.45 30.61 4.68
CA GLN A 355 -12.03 31.90 4.09
C GLN A 355 -12.07 31.95 2.55
N GLY A 356 -12.42 30.84 1.89
CA GLY A 356 -12.62 30.75 0.43
C GLY A 356 -13.96 30.12 0.12
#